data_AF-A0AAT9HFV5-F1
#
_entry.id   AF-A0AAT9HFV5-F1
#
_cell.length_a   1.000
_cell.length_b   1.000
_cell.length_c   1.000
_cell.angle_alpha   90.00
_cell.angle_beta   90.00
_cell.angle_gamma   90.00
#
_symmetry.space_group_name_H-M   'P 1'
#
loop_
_entity.id
_entity.type
_entity.pdbx_description
1 polymer ?
#
loop_
_entity_poly.entity_id
_entity_poly.type
_entity_poly.pdbx_seq_one_letter_code
_entity_poly.pdbx_strand_id
1 'polypeptide(L)' 'MPPAKGTATPRPQRIAIIGGGPGGLYTAALLKRLTPDREVTLWERNPRM' A
#
# COMPACT_ATOMS: atom_id res chain seq x y z
N MET A 1 6.13 -12.45 35.00
CA MET A 1 6.67 -11.41 34.11
C MET A 1 6.31 -11.80 32.68
N PRO A 2 5.40 -11.10 31.99
CA PRO A 2 5.08 -11.43 30.61
C PRO A 2 6.29 -11.11 29.71
N PRO A 3 6.55 -11.90 28.66
CA PRO A 3 7.64 -11.62 27.74
C PRO A 3 7.39 -10.29 27.01
N ALA A 4 8.41 -9.44 26.96
CA ALA A 4 8.40 -8.23 26.17
C ALA A 4 8.14 -8.59 24.70
N LYS A 5 7.04 -8.07 24.13
CA LYS A 5 6.76 -8.19 22.69
C LYS A 5 7.97 -7.63 21.94
N GLY A 6 8.62 -8.49 21.15
CA GLY A 6 9.86 -8.17 20.45
C GLY A 6 9.75 -6.84 19.71
N THR A 7 10.80 -6.04 19.81
CA THR A 7 11.00 -4.79 19.07
C THR A 7 11.18 -5.11 17.59
N ALA A 8 10.10 -5.46 16.89
CA ALA A 8 10.14 -5.57 15.45
C ALA A 8 10.26 -4.15 14.88
N THR A 9 11.35 -3.86 14.18
CA THR A 9 11.47 -2.62 13.40
C THR A 9 10.23 -2.48 12.53
N PRO A 10 9.54 -1.31 12.55
CA PRO A 10 8.36 -1.11 11.72
C PRO A 10 8.76 -1.30 10.25
N ARG A 11 8.25 -2.37 9.63
CA ARG A 11 8.38 -2.54 8.18
C ARG A 11 7.32 -1.69 7.51
N PRO A 12 7.65 -0.98 6.42
CA PRO A 12 6.67 -0.22 5.67
C PRO A 12 5.50 -1.12 5.26
N GLN A 13 4.27 -0.64 5.44
CA GLN A 13 3.08 -1.39 5.06
C GLN A 13 3.01 -1.50 3.54
N ARG A 14 2.81 -2.71 3.03
CA ARG A 14 2.66 -3.00 1.60
C ARG A 14 1.19 -3.11 1.23
N ILE A 15 0.77 -2.39 0.19
CA ILE A 15 -0.63 -2.31 -0.26
C ILE A 15 -0.69 -2.54 -1.76
N ALA A 16 -1.50 -3.50 -2.18
CA ALA A 16 -1.83 -3.72 -3.59
C ALA A 16 -3.24 -3.18 -3.88
N ILE A 17 -3.36 -2.36 -4.92
CA ILE A 17 -4.62 -1.80 -5.41
C ILE A 17 -4.92 -2.45 -6.76
N ILE A 18 -6.09 -3.05 -6.92
CA ILE A 18 -6.52 -3.70 -8.16
C ILE A 18 -7.53 -2.78 -8.87
N GLY A 19 -7.18 -2.35 -10.08
CA GLY A 19 -7.94 -1.45 -10.94
C GLY A 19 -7.28 -0.08 -11.09
N GLY A 20 -6.90 0.30 -12.32
CA GLY A 20 -6.32 1.61 -12.67
C GLY A 20 -7.35 2.71 -12.92
N GLY A 21 -8.61 2.52 -12.50
CA GLY A 21 -9.67 3.52 -12.64
C GLY A 21 -9.50 4.71 -11.68
N PRO A 22 -10.38 5.73 -11.75
CA PRO A 22 -10.28 6.94 -10.95
C PRO A 22 -10.28 6.66 -9.43
N GLY A 23 -11.06 5.66 -8.98
CA GLY A 23 -11.06 5.23 -7.58
C GLY A 23 -9.70 4.66 -7.13
N GLY A 24 -9.13 3.74 -7.91
CA GLY A 24 -7.86 3.09 -7.57
C GLY A 24 -6.67 4.06 -7.56
N LEU A 25 -6.61 4.95 -8.55
CA LEU A 25 -5.59 5.99 -8.63
C LEU A 25 -5.72 7.00 -7.48
N TYR A 26 -6.94 7.41 -7.14
CA TYR A 26 -7.17 8.33 -6.02
C TYR A 26 -6.77 7.69 -4.69
N THR A 27 -7.12 6.43 -4.47
CA THR A 27 -6.69 5.68 -3.28
C THR A 27 -5.17 5.58 -3.21
N ALA A 28 -4.48 5.27 -4.32
CA ALA A 28 -3.02 5.21 -4.36
C ALA A 28 -2.39 6.56 -3.96
N ALA A 29 -2.90 7.66 -4.51
CA ALA A 29 -2.43 9.00 -4.23
C ALA A 29 -2.69 9.40 -2.76
N LEU A 30 -3.88 9.11 -2.23
CA LEU A 30 -4.24 9.42 -0.86
C LEU A 30 -3.39 8.65 0.15
N LEU A 31 -3.14 7.35 -0.11
CA LEU A 31 -2.30 6.52 0.76
C LEU A 31 -0.87 7.07 0.87
N LYS A 32 -0.30 7.53 -0.26
CA LYS A 32 1.03 8.15 -0.27
C LYS A 32 1.07 9.55 0.35
N ARG A 33 -0.03 10.32 0.27
CA ARG A 33 -0.14 11.61 0.97
C ARG A 33 -0.22 11.46 2.48
N LEU A 34 -1.00 10.50 2.96
CA LEU A 34 -1.23 10.29 4.40
C LEU A 34 -0.06 9.58 5.09
N THR A 35 0.62 8.68 4.39
CA THR A 35 1.70 7.85 4.97
C THR A 35 2.70 7.51 3.86
N PRO A 36 3.65 8.42 3.56
CA PRO A 36 4.55 8.31 2.40
C PRO A 36 5.45 7.07 2.40
N ASP A 37 5.74 6.56 3.60
CA ASP A 37 6.52 5.37 3.89
C ASP A 37 5.86 4.06 3.44
N ARG A 38 4.55 4.06 3.11
CA ARG A 38 3.87 2.86 2.59
C ARG A 38 4.36 2.48 1.20
N GLU A 39 4.52 1.19 0.95
CA GLU A 39 4.78 0.65 -0.38
C GLU A 39 3.44 0.37 -1.06
N VAL A 40 3.12 1.09 -2.14
CA VAL A 40 1.83 0.97 -2.83
C VAL A 40 2.06 0.50 -4.26
N THR A 41 1.41 -0.60 -4.65
CA THR A 41 1.44 -1.15 -6.02
C THR A 41 0.04 -1.07 -6.61
N LEU A 42 -0.10 -0.46 -7.78
CA LEU A 42 -1.34 -0.41 -8.54
C LEU A 42 -1.27 -1.45 -9.67
N TRP A 43 -2.27 -2.31 -9.74
CA TRP A 43 -2.41 -3.32 -10.79
C TRP A 43 -3.61 -2.97 -11.66
N GLU A 44 -3.38 -2.77 -12.94
CA GLU A 44 -4.45 -2.62 -13.92
C GLU A 44 -4.43 -3.78 -14.92
N ARG A 45 -5.60 -4.09 -15.48
CA ARG A 45 -5.67 -5.07 -16.57
C ARG A 45 -5.25 -4.34 -17.84
N ASN A 46 -4.02 -4.56 -18.29
CA ASN A 46 -3.61 -4.09 -19.61
C ASN A 46 -4.53 -4.77 -20.65
N PRO A 47 -5.36 -4.02 -21.41
CA PRO A 47 -6.06 -4.61 -22.53
C PRO A 47 -5.01 -5.05 -23.55
N ARG A 48 -4.91 -6.36 -23.79
CA ARG A 48 -4.13 -6.84 -24.94
C ARG A 48 -4.89 -6.41 -26.18
N MET A 49 -4.25 -5.56 -26.99
CA MET A 49 -4.67 -5.23 -28.36
C MET A 49 -4.75 -6.51 -29.19
#